data_AF-A0A930HU08-F1
#
_entry.id   AF-A0A930HU08-F1
#
_cell.length_a   1.000
_cell.length_b   1.000
_cell.length_c   1.000
_cell.angle_alpha   90.00
_cell.angle_beta   90.00
_cell.angle_gamma   90.00
#
_symmetry.space_group_name_H-M   'P 1'
#
loop_
_entity.id
_entity.type
_entity.pdbx_description
1 polymer ?
#
loop_
_entity_poly.entity_id
_entity_poly.type
_entity_poly.pdbx_seq_one_letter_code
_entity_poly.pdbx_strand_id
1 'polypeptide(L)'
;MKLRINKLISDAGLGSRRDVEEYIRLGRVKINGRRAQLSDLVSETDVVFFDEVDLPVKELIQEHAAEEKLQTKLKKDSERPRTRDRRSERAESQRILSAPKSAALRKTSKNNPENKRAHKAHTEGWGDEEEVFDERLLRHHNSGRRGSARNTRPARSEHRGHGGKRRSFDEE
;
A
#
# COMPACT_ATOMS: atom_id res chain seq x y z
N MET A 1 26.29 1.50 0.71
CA MET A 1 26.26 1.45 -0.77
C MET A 1 27.44 2.25 -1.33
N LYS A 2 27.80 2.13 -2.62
CA LYS A 2 28.86 2.98 -3.24
C LYS A 2 28.31 3.68 -4.47
N LEU A 3 28.58 4.98 -4.61
CA LEU A 3 28.14 5.81 -5.71
C LEU A 3 29.32 6.48 -6.41
N ARG A 4 29.22 6.68 -7.73
CA ARG A 4 30.24 7.44 -8.46
C ARG A 4 30.20 8.91 -8.05
N ILE A 5 31.37 9.51 -7.85
CA ILE A 5 31.50 10.92 -7.46
C ILE A 5 30.75 11.87 -8.41
N ASN A 6 30.81 11.64 -9.73
CA ASN A 6 30.11 12.46 -10.72
C ASN A 6 28.60 12.48 -10.48
N LYS A 7 28.04 11.31 -10.12
CA LYS A 7 26.62 11.16 -9.86
C LYS A 7 26.25 11.84 -8.54
N LEU A 8 27.01 11.58 -7.48
CA LEU A 8 26.78 12.18 -6.16
C LEU A 8 26.68 13.70 -6.21
N ILE A 9 27.64 14.37 -6.86
CA ILE A 9 27.66 15.85 -6.95
C ILE A 9 26.54 16.38 -7.86
N SER A 10 26.16 15.63 -8.90
CA SER A 10 25.03 16.02 -9.77
C SER A 10 23.70 15.87 -9.05
N ASP A 11 23.53 14.79 -8.28
CA ASP A 11 22.32 14.53 -7.50
C ASP A 11 22.19 15.58 -6.37
N ALA A 12 23.31 16.09 -5.84
CA ALA A 12 23.35 17.26 -4.94
C ALA A 12 22.99 18.61 -5.61
N GLY A 13 22.78 18.64 -6.94
CA GLY A 13 22.39 19.85 -7.67
C GLY A 13 23.53 20.85 -7.92
N LEU A 14 24.79 20.47 -7.70
CA LEU A 14 25.95 21.36 -7.86
C LEU A 14 26.44 21.50 -9.32
N GLY A 15 25.77 20.85 -10.26
CA GLY A 15 26.05 20.95 -11.70
C GLY A 15 25.49 19.77 -12.48
N SER A 16 25.60 19.82 -13.80
CA SER A 16 25.37 18.63 -14.62
C SER A 16 26.54 17.65 -14.44
N ARG A 17 26.31 16.37 -14.78
CA ARG A 17 27.38 15.37 -14.74
C ARG A 17 28.63 15.79 -15.52
N ARG A 18 28.47 16.54 -16.62
CA ARG A 18 29.59 17.02 -17.45
C ARG A 18 30.35 18.15 -16.76
N ASP A 19 29.65 19.09 -16.15
CA ASP A 19 30.25 20.19 -15.40
C ASP A 19 31.05 19.64 -14.20
N VAL A 20 30.49 18.63 -13.53
CA VAL A 20 31.17 17.94 -12.43
C VAL A 20 32.46 17.27 -12.88
N GLU A 21 32.49 16.64 -14.05
CA GLU A 21 33.73 16.07 -14.58
C GLU A 21 34.80 17.15 -14.79
N GLU A 22 34.41 18.33 -15.26
CA GLU A 22 35.32 19.46 -15.41
C GLU A 22 35.83 19.96 -14.06
N TYR A 23 34.96 20.10 -13.06
CA TYR A 23 35.35 20.48 -11.69
C TYR A 23 36.34 19.49 -11.07
N ILE A 24 36.17 18.19 -11.32
CA ILE A 24 37.11 17.16 -10.88
C ILE A 24 38.46 17.30 -11.60
N ARG A 25 38.47 17.53 -12.92
CA ARG A 25 39.71 17.76 -13.68
C ARG A 25 40.46 19.00 -13.21
N LEU A 26 39.73 20.05 -12.86
CA LEU A 26 40.27 21.28 -12.27
C LEU A 26 40.76 21.10 -10.82
N GLY A 27 40.44 19.97 -10.18
CA GLY A 27 40.85 19.64 -8.82
C GLY A 27 40.06 20.39 -7.73
N ARG A 28 38.85 20.85 -8.06
CA ARG A 28 37.93 21.55 -7.13
C ARG A 28 37.23 20.60 -6.15
N VAL A 29 37.23 19.30 -6.46
CA VAL A 29 36.64 18.24 -5.63
C VAL A 29 37.74 17.54 -4.84
N LYS A 30 37.51 17.36 -3.53
CA LYS A 30 38.37 16.57 -2.64
C LYS A 30 37.56 15.49 -1.93
N ILE A 31 38.07 14.27 -1.87
CA ILE A 31 37.50 13.15 -1.12
C ILE A 31 38.49 12.80 -0.01
N ASN A 32 38.06 12.87 1.25
CA ASN A 32 38.90 12.59 2.42
C ASN A 32 40.25 13.35 2.37
N GLY A 33 40.23 14.59 1.89
CA GLY A 33 41.41 15.46 1.75
C GLY A 33 42.28 15.22 0.50
N ARG A 34 41.98 14.22 -0.33
CA ARG A 34 42.69 13.93 -1.59
C ARG A 34 41.92 14.47 -2.79
N ARG A 35 42.60 14.94 -3.84
CA ARG A 35 41.93 15.35 -5.09
C ARG A 35 41.18 14.16 -5.69
N ALA A 36 39.91 14.35 -6.02
CA ALA A 36 39.08 13.32 -6.59
C ALA A 36 39.50 12.97 -8.03
N GLN A 37 39.21 11.74 -8.45
CA GLN A 37 39.28 11.27 -9.82
C GLN A 37 37.90 10.91 -10.36
N LEU A 38 37.73 10.98 -11.68
CA LEU A 38 36.44 10.73 -12.36
C LEU A 38 35.87 9.32 -12.12
N SER A 39 36.74 8.37 -11.81
CA SER A 39 36.36 6.97 -11.55
C SER A 39 36.09 6.68 -10.08
N ASP A 40 36.23 7.67 -9.19
CA ASP A 40 36.12 7.43 -7.75
C ASP A 40 34.70 7.07 -7.33
N LEU A 41 34.66 6.15 -6.39
CA LEU A 41 33.45 5.66 -5.74
C LEU A 41 33.45 6.19 -4.31
N VAL A 42 32.35 6.82 -3.93
CA VAL A 42 32.10 7.41 -2.62
C VAL A 42 31.15 6.52 -1.84
N SER A 43 31.46 6.30 -0.57
CA SER A 43 30.60 5.62 0.40
C SER A 43 30.02 6.60 1.42
N GLU A 44 29.02 6.15 2.19
CA GLU A 44 28.33 6.95 3.20
C GLU A 44 29.25 7.47 4.31
N THR A 45 30.42 6.87 4.49
CA THR A 45 31.42 7.25 5.50
C THR A 45 32.46 8.24 4.98
N ASP A 46 32.51 8.47 3.67
CA ASP A 46 33.49 9.36 3.06
C ASP A 46 33.03 10.82 3.15
N VAL A 47 33.99 11.72 3.36
CA VAL A 47 33.77 13.17 3.39
C VAL A 47 34.18 13.76 2.06
N VAL A 48 33.25 14.46 1.39
CA VAL A 48 33.46 15.03 0.07
C VAL A 48 33.33 16.55 0.14
N PHE A 49 34.40 17.24 -0.23
CA PHE A 49 34.43 18.69 -0.34
C PHE A 49 34.36 19.12 -1.80
N PHE A 50 33.49 20.08 -2.09
CA PHE A 50 33.39 20.78 -3.36
C PHE A 50 33.60 22.27 -3.10
N ASP A 51 34.68 22.86 -3.65
CA ASP A 51 34.98 24.28 -3.44
C ASP A 51 34.93 24.74 -1.98
N GLU A 52 35.47 23.90 -1.07
CA GLU A 52 35.50 24.15 0.38
C GLU A 52 34.16 23.99 1.12
N VAL A 53 33.08 23.66 0.40
CA VAL A 53 31.78 23.28 0.98
C VAL A 53 31.72 21.76 1.15
N ASP A 54 31.32 21.30 2.34
CA ASP A 54 31.11 19.88 2.62
C ASP A 54 29.77 19.41 2.03
N LEU A 55 29.77 18.26 1.37
CA LEU A 55 28.56 17.65 0.84
C LEU A 55 27.96 16.67 1.85
N PRO A 56 26.62 16.64 2.01
CA PRO A 56 25.94 15.66 2.84
C PRO A 56 25.88 14.28 2.14
N VAL A 57 27.02 13.61 2.05
CA VAL A 57 27.19 12.34 1.32
C VAL A 57 26.22 11.25 1.80
N LYS A 58 26.01 11.16 3.12
CA LYS A 58 25.15 10.15 3.72
C LYS A 58 23.70 10.25 3.24
N GLU A 59 23.15 11.47 3.23
CA GLU A 59 21.76 11.72 2.83
C GLU A 59 21.57 11.41 1.34
N LEU A 60 22.48 11.89 0.49
CA LEU A 60 22.44 11.67 -0.95
C LEU A 60 22.49 10.19 -1.33
N ILE A 61 23.32 9.39 -0.64
CA ILE A 61 23.40 7.95 -0.91
C ILE A 61 22.13 7.24 -0.45
N GLN A 62 21.55 7.64 0.68
CA GLN A 62 20.30 7.07 1.19
C GLN A 62 19.12 7.38 0.26
N GLU A 63 18.98 8.63 -0.17
CA GLU A 63 17.97 9.05 -1.14
C GLU A 63 18.08 8.25 -2.42
N HIS A 64 19.29 8.14 -2.97
CA HIS A 64 19.52 7.37 -4.17
C HIS A 64 19.18 5.87 -3.99
N ALA A 65 19.54 5.26 -2.85
CA ALA A 65 19.15 3.88 -2.54
C ALA A 65 17.63 3.72 -2.43
N ALA A 66 16.93 4.71 -1.87
CA ALA A 66 15.48 4.72 -1.77
C ALA A 66 14.81 4.84 -3.15
N GLU A 67 15.33 5.72 -4.01
CA GLU A 67 14.86 5.87 -5.39
C GLU A 67 15.03 4.60 -6.21
N GLU A 68 16.18 3.92 -6.12
CA GLU A 68 16.39 2.64 -6.81
C GLU A 68 15.41 1.56 -6.31
N LYS A 69 15.14 1.52 -5.01
CA LYS A 69 14.11 0.62 -4.44
C LYS A 69 12.71 0.96 -4.94
N LEU A 70 12.36 2.25 -5.07
CA LEU A 70 11.07 2.65 -5.62
C LEU A 70 10.94 2.29 -7.10
N GLN A 71 11.98 2.54 -7.89
CA GLN A 71 11.99 2.20 -9.31
C GLN A 71 11.89 0.68 -9.54
N THR A 72 12.60 -0.12 -8.75
CA THR A 72 12.52 -1.58 -8.84
C THR A 72 11.14 -2.11 -8.44
N LYS A 73 10.51 -1.54 -7.40
CA LYS A 73 9.11 -1.84 -7.04
C LYS A 73 8.15 -1.51 -8.18
N LEU A 74 8.25 -0.31 -8.77
CA LEU A 74 7.42 0.11 -9.90
C LEU A 74 7.59 -0.80 -11.13
N LYS A 75 8.83 -1.15 -11.47
CA LYS A 75 9.12 -2.09 -12.56
C LYS A 75 8.51 -3.46 -12.28
N LYS A 76 8.74 -4.01 -11.10
CA LYS A 76 8.17 -5.30 -10.67
C LYS A 76 6.64 -5.30 -10.71
N ASP A 77 6.00 -4.20 -10.27
CA ASP A 77 4.55 -4.05 -10.32
C ASP A 77 4.03 -3.90 -11.75
N SER A 78 4.79 -3.27 -12.64
CA SER A 78 4.46 -3.19 -14.07
C SER A 78 4.62 -4.53 -14.80
N GLU A 79 5.59 -5.35 -14.39
CA GLU A 79 5.88 -6.67 -14.96
C GLU A 79 4.99 -7.77 -14.38
N ARG A 80 4.30 -7.52 -13.26
CA ARG A 80 3.40 -8.51 -12.65
C ARG A 80 2.28 -8.88 -13.62
N PRO A 81 2.11 -10.19 -13.94
CA PRO A 81 1.01 -10.62 -14.78
C PRO A 81 -0.31 -10.29 -14.10
N ARG A 82 -1.26 -9.74 -14.88
CA ARG A 82 -2.60 -9.43 -14.37
C ARG A 82 -3.30 -10.71 -13.93
N THR A 83 -3.84 -10.70 -12.71
CA THR A 83 -4.55 -11.86 -12.14
C THR A 83 -6.04 -11.89 -12.49
N ARG A 84 -6.58 -10.82 -13.08
CA ARG A 84 -7.98 -10.70 -13.51
C ARG A 84 -8.07 -10.20 -14.95
N ASP A 85 -9.10 -10.67 -15.64
CA ASP A 85 -9.40 -10.23 -17.00
C ASP A 85 -9.83 -8.76 -17.03
N ARG A 86 -9.36 -8.00 -18.03
CA ARG A 86 -9.74 -6.58 -18.20
C ARG A 86 -11.26 -6.37 -18.28
N ARG A 87 -11.99 -7.33 -18.85
CA ARG A 87 -13.45 -7.26 -19.02
C ARG A 87 -14.18 -7.29 -17.67
N SER A 88 -13.75 -8.14 -16.74
CA SER A 88 -14.38 -8.26 -15.42
C SER A 88 -14.07 -7.04 -14.55
N GLU A 89 -12.83 -6.55 -14.55
CA GLU A 89 -12.46 -5.30 -13.86
C GLU A 89 -13.26 -4.08 -14.36
N ARG A 90 -13.44 -3.97 -15.68
CA ARG A 90 -14.23 -2.89 -16.29
C ARG A 90 -15.72 -3.00 -15.93
N ALA A 91 -16.27 -4.21 -15.86
CA ALA A 91 -17.64 -4.41 -15.43
C ALA A 91 -17.83 -4.07 -13.94
N GLU A 92 -16.87 -4.44 -13.08
CA GLU A 92 -16.89 -4.07 -11.66
C GLU A 92 -16.82 -2.55 -11.47
N SER A 93 -15.91 -1.86 -12.18
CA SER A 93 -15.79 -0.40 -12.08
C SER A 93 -17.05 0.33 -12.56
N GLN A 94 -17.64 -0.10 -13.67
CA GLN A 94 -18.90 0.46 -14.16
C GLN A 94 -20.06 0.26 -13.18
N ARG A 95 -20.16 -0.91 -12.51
CA ARG A 95 -21.17 -1.16 -11.49
C ARG A 95 -21.01 -0.28 -10.25
N ILE A 96 -19.76 -0.02 -9.84
CA ILE A 96 -19.48 0.87 -8.71
C ILE A 96 -19.86 2.31 -9.07
N LEU A 97 -19.53 2.76 -10.28
CA LEU A 97 -19.86 4.10 -10.76
C LEU A 97 -21.36 4.31 -10.98
N SER A 98 -22.08 3.30 -11.48
CA SER A 98 -23.52 3.41 -11.76
C SER A 98 -24.40 3.37 -10.50
N ALA A 99 -23.89 2.83 -9.39
CA ALA A 99 -24.63 2.71 -8.12
C ALA A 99 -23.85 3.31 -6.93
N PRO A 100 -23.61 4.64 -6.91
CA PRO A 100 -22.79 5.31 -5.90
C PRO A 100 -23.36 5.25 -4.47
N LYS A 101 -24.63 4.87 -4.30
CA LYS A 101 -25.30 4.69 -2.98
C LYS A 101 -25.62 3.22 -2.66
N SER A 102 -25.01 2.26 -3.36
CA SER A 102 -25.24 0.83 -3.14
C SER A 102 -24.91 0.41 -1.69
N ALA A 103 -25.56 -0.64 -1.19
CA ALA A 103 -25.33 -1.15 0.17
C ALA A 103 -23.86 -1.49 0.44
N ALA A 104 -23.13 -1.94 -0.59
CA ALA A 104 -21.71 -2.23 -0.52
C ALA A 104 -20.85 -0.98 -0.23
N LEU A 105 -21.22 0.20 -0.74
CA LEU A 105 -20.48 1.47 -0.61
C LEU A 105 -20.83 2.26 0.66
N ARG A 106 -21.74 1.77 1.50
CA ARG A 106 -22.08 2.44 2.77
C ARG A 106 -20.89 2.40 3.73
N LYS A 107 -20.68 3.46 4.51
CA LYS A 107 -19.61 3.55 5.52
C LYS A 107 -19.61 2.38 6.52
N THR A 108 -20.77 1.81 6.83
CA THR A 108 -20.94 0.67 7.75
C THR A 108 -20.73 -0.70 7.09
N SER A 109 -20.61 -0.77 5.76
CA SER A 109 -20.50 -2.02 5.03
C SER A 109 -19.09 -2.61 5.12
N LYS A 110 -18.99 -3.88 5.53
CA LYS A 110 -17.73 -4.63 5.50
C LYS A 110 -17.18 -4.85 4.09
N ASN A 111 -18.05 -4.77 3.08
CA ASN A 111 -17.70 -4.95 1.67
C ASN A 111 -17.36 -3.62 0.98
N ASN A 112 -17.34 -2.50 1.72
CA ASN A 112 -16.92 -1.21 1.19
C ASN A 112 -15.43 -1.29 0.80
N PRO A 113 -15.05 -0.97 -0.46
CA PRO A 113 -13.66 -0.94 -0.88
C PRO A 113 -12.78 -0.08 0.03
N GLU A 114 -13.29 1.03 0.57
CA GLU A 114 -12.55 1.85 1.55
C GLU A 114 -12.28 1.09 2.85
N ASN A 115 -13.30 0.47 3.44
CA ASN A 115 -13.14 -0.32 4.68
C ASN A 115 -12.21 -1.52 4.47
N LYS A 116 -12.25 -2.14 3.28
CA LYS A 116 -11.35 -3.24 2.91
C LYS A 116 -9.90 -2.76 2.75
N ARG A 117 -9.69 -1.58 2.16
CA ARG A 117 -8.37 -0.93 2.07
C ARG A 117 -7.84 -0.55 3.45
N ALA A 118 -8.68 0.04 4.30
CA ALA A 118 -8.32 0.39 5.68
C ALA A 118 -7.92 -0.86 6.47
N HIS A 119 -8.76 -1.92 6.44
CA HIS A 119 -8.43 -3.19 7.08
C HIS A 119 -7.11 -3.77 6.55
N LYS A 120 -6.89 -3.75 5.23
CA LYS A 120 -5.65 -4.23 4.61
C LYS A 120 -4.44 -3.42 5.06
N ALA A 121 -4.54 -2.09 5.10
CA ALA A 121 -3.48 -1.20 5.59
C ALA A 121 -3.16 -1.48 7.08
N HIS A 122 -4.17 -1.70 7.92
CA HIS A 122 -3.96 -2.10 9.32
C HIS A 122 -3.33 -3.48 9.48
N THR A 123 -3.60 -4.41 8.55
CA THR A 123 -3.07 -5.79 8.63
C THR A 123 -1.65 -5.89 8.04
N GLU A 124 -1.35 -5.10 7.02
CA GLU A 124 -0.09 -5.14 6.27
C GLU A 124 0.94 -4.09 6.72
N GLY A 125 0.55 -3.15 7.60
CA GLY A 125 1.42 -2.14 8.21
C GLY A 125 2.32 -2.71 9.31
N TRP A 126 3.22 -3.62 8.96
CA TRP A 126 4.42 -3.92 9.74
C TRP A 126 5.64 -3.50 8.90
N GLY A 127 6.04 -2.24 9.04
CA GLY A 127 7.19 -1.66 8.35
C GLY A 127 7.21 -0.15 8.50
N ASP A 128 7.91 0.31 9.54
CA ASP A 128 8.32 1.67 9.85
C ASP A 128 7.28 2.61 10.51
N GLU A 129 7.43 2.69 11.84
CA GLU A 129 7.43 3.90 12.67
C GLU A 129 6.23 4.87 12.58
N GLU A 130 5.23 4.62 13.43
CA GLU A 130 4.88 5.46 14.58
C GLU A 130 3.74 4.75 15.32
N GLU A 131 4.02 4.25 16.53
CA GLU A 131 2.97 3.83 17.44
C GLU A 131 2.17 5.07 17.87
N VAL A 132 1.19 5.47 17.06
CA VAL A 132 0.10 6.29 17.58
C VAL A 132 -0.68 5.37 18.50
N PHE A 133 -0.31 5.42 19.78
CA PHE A 133 -1.02 4.80 20.90
C PHE A 133 -2.49 5.24 20.87
N ASP A 134 -3.33 4.46 20.19
CA ASP A 134 -4.75 4.73 20.08
C ASP A 134 -5.44 4.18 21.35
N GLU A 135 -5.59 5.05 22.34
CA GLU A 135 -6.18 4.80 23.66
C GLU A 135 -7.59 4.17 23.59
N ARG A 136 -8.23 4.20 22.40
CA ARG A 136 -9.51 3.54 22.12
C ARG A 136 -9.44 2.00 22.08
N LEU A 137 -8.27 1.41 21.81
CA LEU A 137 -8.10 -0.05 21.78
C LEU A 137 -8.17 -0.68 23.17
N LEU A 138 -7.96 0.09 24.25
CA LEU A 138 -8.10 -0.40 25.62
C LEU A 138 -9.55 -0.66 26.03
N ARG A 139 -10.53 -0.07 25.33
CA ARG A 139 -11.92 -0.01 25.81
C ARG A 139 -12.86 -1.04 25.18
N HIS A 140 -12.38 -2.20 24.73
CA HIS A 140 -13.29 -3.25 24.26
C HIS A 140 -12.84 -4.70 24.52
N HIS A 141 -12.20 -4.95 25.67
CA HIS A 141 -12.24 -6.28 26.31
C HIS A 141 -13.40 -6.36 27.30
N ASN A 142 -14.64 -6.27 26.81
CA ASN A 142 -15.84 -6.87 27.41
C ASN A 142 -17.11 -6.34 26.73
N SER A 143 -17.42 -6.87 25.54
CA SER A 143 -18.80 -6.84 25.06
C SER A 143 -19.14 -8.16 24.41
N GLY A 144 -19.46 -9.13 25.27
CA GLY A 144 -20.58 -10.02 25.03
C GLY A 144 -20.51 -10.85 23.76
N ARG A 145 -19.77 -11.95 23.83
CA ARG A 145 -20.09 -13.18 23.12
C ARG A 145 -21.47 -13.68 23.59
N ARG A 146 -22.57 -13.04 23.15
CA ARG A 146 -23.92 -13.62 23.27
C ARG A 146 -24.20 -14.38 21.98
N GLY A 147 -24.10 -15.70 22.11
CA GLY A 147 -24.35 -16.65 21.05
C GLY A 147 -25.71 -16.45 20.40
N SER A 148 -25.75 -16.81 19.13
CA SER A 148 -26.94 -17.05 18.32
C SER A 148 -27.93 -17.92 19.11
N ALA A 149 -28.97 -17.28 19.69
CA ALA A 149 -30.13 -17.98 20.21
C ALA A 149 -31.01 -18.38 19.03
N ARG A 150 -30.87 -19.65 18.66
CA ARG A 150 -31.68 -20.39 17.70
C ARG A 150 -33.17 -20.22 18.05
N ASN A 151 -33.92 -19.58 17.16
CA ASN A 151 -35.36 -19.40 17.29
C ASN A 151 -36.05 -20.78 17.09
N THR A 152 -36.41 -21.45 18.18
CA THR A 152 -37.24 -22.67 18.14
C THR A 152 -38.70 -22.26 18.01
N ARG A 153 -39.32 -22.54 16.85
CA ARG A 153 -40.76 -22.46 16.66
C ARG A 153 -41.44 -23.53 17.54
N PRO A 154 -42.48 -23.22 18.34
CA PRO A 154 -43.28 -24.26 18.97
C PRO A 154 -44.26 -24.83 17.95
N ALA A 155 -44.26 -26.17 17.82
CA ALA A 155 -45.31 -26.91 17.15
C ALA A 155 -46.60 -26.81 17.95
N ARG A 156 -47.67 -26.28 17.34
CA ARG A 156 -49.05 -26.50 17.83
C ARG A 156 -49.69 -27.58 16.99
N SER A 157 -49.65 -28.80 17.51
CA SER A 157 -50.68 -29.80 17.26
C SER A 157 -51.92 -29.42 18.05
N GLU A 158 -53.09 -29.40 17.41
CA GLU A 158 -54.28 -30.02 18.00
C GLU A 158 -55.39 -30.21 16.96
N HIS A 159 -55.86 -31.45 16.91
CA HIS A 159 -57.04 -31.93 16.22
C HIS A 159 -58.30 -31.19 16.64
N ARG A 160 -59.16 -30.86 15.68
CA ARG A 160 -60.61 -31.13 15.77
C ARG A 160 -61.13 -31.52 14.39
N GLY A 161 -61.56 -32.78 14.26
CA GLY A 161 -62.36 -33.23 13.13
C GLY A 161 -63.84 -32.91 13.34
N HIS A 162 -64.57 -32.73 12.24
CA HIS A 162 -65.85 -33.41 11.97
C HIS A 162 -66.40 -33.02 10.59
N GLY A 163 -67.03 -33.99 9.92
CA GLY A 163 -68.16 -33.71 9.01
C GLY A 163 -67.84 -33.77 7.52
N GLY A 164 -67.93 -34.95 6.92
CA GLY A 164 -67.82 -35.14 5.47
C GLY A 164 -69.06 -34.72 4.68
N LYS A 165 -68.91 -34.63 3.36
CA LYS A 165 -69.81 -35.26 2.39
C LYS A 165 -69.18 -35.23 1.00
N ARG A 166 -69.25 -36.40 0.37
CA ARG A 166 -68.94 -36.70 -1.03
C ARG A 166 -69.61 -35.72 -1.99
N ARG A 167 -68.98 -35.44 -3.13
CA ARG A 167 -69.59 -35.46 -4.47
C ARG A 167 -68.49 -35.46 -5.53
N SER A 168 -68.38 -36.58 -6.21
CA SER A 168 -67.78 -36.76 -7.53
C SER A 168 -68.61 -36.00 -8.57
N PHE A 169 -67.95 -35.31 -9.50
CA PHE A 169 -68.53 -34.97 -10.79
C PHE A 169 -67.41 -35.04 -11.84
N ASP A 170 -67.54 -36.06 -12.69
CA ASP A 170 -66.91 -36.23 -14.00
C ASP A 170 -67.69 -35.38 -15.05
N GLU A 171 -67.17 -35.32 -16.28
CA GLU A 171 -67.60 -34.60 -17.49
C GLU A 171 -66.74 -33.34 -17.75
N GLU A 172 -65.99 -33.22 -18.86
CA GLU A 172 -66.09 -33.81 -20.21
C GLU A 172 -64.69 -33.96 -20.84
#